data_AF-A0A5C1DLF4-F1
#
_entry.id   AF-A0A5C1DLF4-F1
#
_cell.length_a   1.000
_cell.length_b   1.000
_cell.length_c   1.000
_cell.angle_alpha   90.00
_cell.angle_beta   90.00
_cell.angle_gamma   90.00
#
_symmetry.space_group_name_H-M   'P 1'
#
loop_
_entity.id
_entity.type
_entity.pdbx_description
1 polymer ?
#
loop_
_entity_poly.entity_id
_entity_poly.type
_entity_poly.pdbx_seq_one_letter_code
_entity_poly.pdbx_strand_id
1 'polypeptide(L)'
;MSIIFIIFIVLGIVAQLVRPRDRIVIYREPDYVVPLQRGQDTPARVAESHFIAINEHIQHAQAATLKSVRQYHALKAQAILDQLRQETQHMPFKVDGIDAAQTAINHLIG
;
A
#
# COMPACT_ATOMS: atom_id res chain seq x y z
N MET A 1 5.93 -1.05 -52.29
CA MET A 1 6.01 -0.72 -50.85
C MET A 1 6.12 0.79 -50.73
N SER A 2 5.13 1.46 -50.13
CA SER A 2 5.07 2.95 -50.05
C SER A 2 5.85 3.49 -48.85
N ILE A 3 6.53 4.64 -49.01
CA ILE A 3 7.27 5.33 -47.93
C ILE A 3 6.38 5.63 -46.71
N ILE A 4 5.08 5.89 -46.95
CA ILE A 4 4.09 6.14 -45.90
C ILE A 4 3.96 4.92 -44.97
N PHE A 5 4.05 3.71 -45.52
CA PHE A 5 3.97 2.46 -44.75
C PHE A 5 5.15 2.31 -43.78
N ILE A 6 6.35 2.76 -44.18
CA ILE A 6 7.55 2.72 -43.34
C ILE A 6 7.42 3.68 -42.15
N ILE A 7 6.84 4.86 -42.37
CA ILE A 7 6.64 5.87 -41.32
C ILE A 7 5.71 5.35 -40.22
N PHE A 8 4.61 4.68 -40.57
CA PHE A 8 3.70 4.09 -39.59
C PHE A 8 4.36 2.97 -38.77
N ILE A 9 5.24 2.18 -39.37
CA ILE A 9 6.00 1.14 -38.66
C ILE A 9 6.97 1.78 -37.66
N VAL A 10 7.72 2.80 -38.07
CA VAL A 10 8.68 3.48 -37.18
C VAL A 10 7.96 4.18 -36.03
N LEU A 11 6.84 4.87 -36.29
CA LEU A 11 6.01 5.48 -35.24
C LEU A 11 5.45 4.43 -34.27
N GLY A 12 5.00 3.29 -34.77
CA GLY A 12 4.54 2.18 -33.92
C GLY A 12 5.64 1.61 -33.03
N ILE A 13 6.88 1.51 -33.54
CA ILE A 13 8.02 1.02 -32.77
C ILE A 13 8.43 2.04 -31.68
N VAL A 14 8.50 3.33 -32.01
CA VAL A 14 8.84 4.38 -31.02
C VAL A 14 7.77 4.47 -29.92
N ALA A 15 6.48 4.34 -30.27
CA ALA A 15 5.39 4.33 -29.29
C ALA A 15 5.44 3.13 -28.33
N GLN A 16 5.97 1.97 -28.76
CA GLN A 16 6.17 0.81 -27.89
C GLN A 16 7.37 0.98 -26.93
N LEU A 17 8.38 1.77 -27.32
CA LEU A 17 9.57 2.06 -26.50
C LEU A 17 9.31 3.11 -25.40
N VAL A 18 8.36 4.02 -25.60
CA VAL A 18 7.92 5.02 -24.61
C VAL A 18 6.71 4.52 -23.81
N ARG A 19 6.64 3.21 -23.51
CA ARG A 19 5.80 2.79 -22.39
C ARG A 19 6.50 3.26 -21.12
N PRO A 20 5.87 4.08 -20.26
CA PRO A 20 6.38 4.27 -18.92
C PRO A 20 6.51 2.86 -18.34
N ARG A 21 7.74 2.46 -18.01
CA ARG A 21 7.95 1.30 -17.16
C ARG A 21 7.37 1.72 -15.82
N ASP A 22 6.07 1.49 -15.65
CA ASP A 22 5.46 1.45 -14.34
C ASP A 22 6.31 0.47 -13.56
N ARG A 23 7.09 1.02 -12.64
CA ARG A 23 7.97 0.27 -11.77
C ARG A 23 7.05 -0.44 -10.81
N ILE A 24 6.52 -1.59 -11.24
CA ILE A 24 5.70 -2.46 -10.41
C ILE A 24 6.61 -2.92 -9.27
N VAL A 25 6.43 -2.31 -8.10
CA VAL A 25 6.93 -2.84 -6.84
C VAL A 25 6.07 -4.07 -6.57
N ILE A 26 6.58 -5.24 -6.96
CA ILE A 26 5.92 -6.51 -6.67
C ILE A 26 5.96 -6.69 -5.15
N TYR A 27 4.80 -6.60 -4.50
CA TYR A 27 4.64 -7.01 -3.11
C TYR A 27 5.01 -8.50 -3.01
N ARG A 28 6.08 -8.81 -2.27
CA ARG A 28 6.33 -10.15 -1.76
C ARG A 28 5.69 -10.24 -0.39
N GLU A 29 4.79 -11.20 -0.24
CA GLU A 29 4.34 -11.67 1.06
C GLU A 29 5.58 -12.00 1.90
N PRO A 30 5.72 -11.48 3.13
CA PRO A 30 6.86 -11.81 3.96
C PRO A 30 6.78 -13.30 4.30
N ASP A 31 7.65 -14.11 3.67
CA ASP A 31 7.75 -15.57 3.90
C ASP A 31 7.98 -15.93 5.37
N TYR A 32 8.34 -14.95 6.21
CA TYR A 32 8.37 -15.09 7.65
C TYR A 32 7.77 -13.84 8.29
N VAL A 33 6.60 -13.99 8.92
CA VAL A 33 6.21 -13.13 10.04
C VAL A 33 7.29 -13.33 11.09
N VAL A 34 8.30 -12.45 11.12
CA VAL A 34 9.30 -12.47 12.19
C VAL A 34 8.56 -12.09 13.46
N PRO A 35 8.33 -13.02 14.40
CA PRO A 35 7.67 -12.67 15.65
C PRO A 35 8.53 -11.59 16.32
N LEU A 36 7.92 -10.44 16.60
CA LEU A 36 8.55 -9.36 17.33
C LEU A 36 8.91 -9.91 18.72
N GLN A 37 10.21 -10.17 18.94
CA GLN A 37 10.70 -10.56 20.25
C GLN A 37 10.66 -9.32 21.14
N ARG A 38 9.84 -9.40 22.20
CA ARG A 38 9.68 -8.37 23.23
C ARG A 38 11.07 -7.87 23.68
N GLY A 39 11.42 -6.63 23.36
CA GLY A 39 12.70 -6.01 23.74
C GLY A 39 13.68 -5.66 22.60
N GLN A 40 13.37 -5.97 21.34
CA GLN A 40 14.12 -5.49 20.15
C GLN A 40 13.31 -4.51 19.27
N ASP A 41 12.20 -4.01 19.79
CA ASP A 41 11.24 -3.20 19.07
C ASP A 41 11.73 -1.75 18.97
N THR A 42 12.56 -1.48 17.98
CA THR A 42 12.83 -0.09 17.59
C THR A 42 11.50 0.56 17.20
N PRO A 43 11.28 1.86 17.49
CA PRO A 43 10.04 2.53 17.11
C PRO A 43 9.71 2.41 15.60
N ALA A 44 10.73 2.25 14.75
CA ALA A 44 10.57 1.97 13.33
C ALA A 44 9.93 0.60 13.05
N ARG A 45 10.33 -0.45 13.78
CA ARG A 45 9.73 -1.79 13.68
C ARG A 45 8.31 -1.85 14.21
N VAL A 46 8.02 -1.08 15.27
CA VAL A 46 6.65 -0.92 15.77
C VAL A 46 5.78 -0.29 14.70
N ALA A 47 6.23 0.81 14.10
CA ALA A 47 5.53 1.47 13.00
C ALA A 47 5.31 0.53 11.79
N GLU A 48 6.33 -0.25 11.41
CA GLU A 48 6.24 -1.25 10.34
C GLU A 48 5.18 -2.32 10.65
N SER A 49 5.14 -2.83 11.89
CA SER A 49 4.13 -3.79 12.33
C SER A 49 2.72 -3.22 12.24
N HIS A 50 2.52 -1.95 12.63
CA HIS A 50 1.23 -1.28 12.47
C HIS A 50 0.82 -1.19 11.00
N PHE A 51 1.76 -0.86 10.09
CA PHE A 51 1.45 -0.83 8.67
C PHE A 51 1.06 -2.18 8.08
N ILE A 52 1.73 -3.25 8.50
CA ILE A 52 1.37 -4.62 8.07
C ILE A 52 -0.07 -4.91 8.48
N ALA A 53 -0.42 -4.66 9.75
CA ALA A 53 -1.77 -4.90 10.26
C ALA A 53 -2.83 -4.01 9.58
N ILE A 54 -2.52 -2.74 9.32
CA ILE A 54 -3.41 -1.82 8.59
C ILE A 54 -3.68 -2.35 7.17
N ASN A 55 -2.62 -2.75 6.45
CA ASN A 55 -2.74 -3.27 5.09
C ASN A 55 -3.54 -4.58 5.04
N GLU A 56 -3.32 -5.49 5.99
CA GLU A 56 -4.09 -6.72 6.11
C GLU A 56 -5.59 -6.43 6.31
N HIS A 57 -5.93 -5.50 7.21
CA HIS A 57 -7.32 -5.10 7.39
C HIS A 57 -7.91 -4.40 6.15
N ILE A 58 -7.15 -3.57 5.43
CA ILE A 58 -7.59 -2.96 4.17
C ILE A 58 -7.87 -4.04 3.12
N GLN A 59 -6.98 -5.03 2.96
CA GLN A 59 -7.17 -6.13 2.02
C GLN A 59 -8.41 -6.96 2.36
N HIS A 60 -8.61 -7.29 3.64
CA HIS A 60 -9.82 -7.99 4.07
C HIS A 60 -11.09 -7.17 3.83
N ALA A 61 -11.06 -5.86 4.04
CA ALA A 61 -12.19 -4.99 3.74
C ALA A 61 -12.51 -4.96 2.24
N GLN A 62 -11.50 -4.89 1.39
CA GLN A 62 -11.63 -4.91 -0.08
C GLN A 62 -12.18 -6.24 -0.59
N ALA A 63 -11.71 -7.36 -0.03
CA ALA A 63 -12.16 -8.70 -0.38
C ALA A 63 -13.55 -9.05 0.17
N ALA A 64 -14.06 -8.30 1.15
CA ALA A 64 -15.34 -8.59 1.78
C ALA A 64 -16.56 -8.20 0.91
N THR A 65 -17.35 -9.21 0.57
CA THR A 65 -18.63 -9.04 -0.13
C THR A 65 -19.71 -8.44 0.79
N LEU A 66 -19.71 -8.80 2.08
CA LEU A 66 -20.66 -8.30 3.07
C LEU A 66 -20.25 -6.90 3.56
N LYS A 67 -21.17 -5.95 3.48
CA LYS A 67 -20.96 -4.56 3.92
C LYS A 67 -20.52 -4.47 5.39
N SER A 68 -21.13 -5.26 6.28
CA SER A 68 -20.78 -5.28 7.71
C SER A 68 -19.34 -5.73 7.96
N VAL A 69 -18.87 -6.74 7.22
CA VAL A 69 -17.50 -7.26 7.32
C VAL A 69 -16.51 -6.22 6.77
N ARG A 70 -16.81 -5.62 5.63
CA ARG A 70 -16.02 -4.51 5.07
C ARG A 70 -15.87 -3.36 6.06
N GLN A 71 -16.98 -2.89 6.63
CA GLN A 71 -16.98 -1.81 7.62
C GLN A 71 -16.22 -2.19 8.87
N TYR A 72 -16.36 -3.42 9.36
CA TYR A 72 -15.60 -3.91 10.51
C TYR A 72 -14.08 -3.81 10.27
N HIS A 73 -13.60 -4.34 9.14
CA HIS A 73 -12.18 -4.30 8.80
C HIS A 73 -11.68 -2.87 8.54
N ALA A 74 -12.47 -2.02 7.88
CA ALA A 74 -12.12 -0.62 7.66
C ALA A 74 -12.00 0.16 9.00
N LEU A 75 -12.93 -0.07 9.94
CA LEU A 75 -12.86 0.53 11.29
C LEU A 75 -11.66 0.01 12.09
N LYS A 76 -11.31 -1.27 11.95
CA LYS A 76 -10.10 -1.83 12.57
C LYS A 76 -8.83 -1.20 11.99
N ALA A 77 -8.75 -1.06 10.67
CA ALA A 77 -7.64 -0.36 10.03
C ALA A 77 -7.53 1.10 10.52
N GLN A 78 -8.66 1.81 10.66
CA GLN A 78 -8.69 3.18 11.20
C GLN A 78 -8.16 3.24 12.63
N ALA A 79 -8.61 2.34 13.51
CA ALA A 79 -8.17 2.33 14.91
C ALA A 79 -6.66 2.11 15.06
N ILE A 80 -6.07 1.23 14.24
CA ILE A 80 -4.62 0.98 14.23
C ILE A 80 -3.87 2.20 13.68
N LEU A 81 -4.40 2.84 12.64
CA LEU A 81 -3.82 4.06 12.08
C LEU A 81 -3.84 5.21 13.10
N ASP A 82 -4.93 5.38 13.84
CA ASP A 82 -5.04 6.41 14.88
C ASP A 82 -4.03 6.17 16.01
N GLN A 83 -3.86 4.90 16.42
CA GLN A 83 -2.82 4.53 17.39
C GLN A 83 -1.42 4.86 16.86
N LEU A 84 -1.11 4.46 15.61
CA LEU A 84 0.17 4.78 14.98
C LEU A 84 0.41 6.29 14.91
N ARG A 85 -0.62 7.10 14.61
CA ARG A 85 -0.50 8.57 14.60
C ARG A 85 -0.18 9.13 15.98
N GLN A 86 -0.81 8.61 17.03
CA GLN A 86 -0.51 9.03 18.40
C GLN A 86 0.93 8.66 18.80
N GLU A 87 1.37 7.44 18.48
CA GLU A 87 2.71 6.98 18.81
C GLU A 87 3.79 7.77 18.04
N THR A 88 3.53 8.09 16.76
CA THR A 88 4.49 8.79 15.89
C THR A 88 4.61 10.29 16.18
N GLN A 89 3.62 10.91 16.83
CA GLN A 89 3.72 12.32 17.28
C GLN A 89 4.90 12.57 18.22
N HIS A 90 5.36 11.53 18.93
CA HIS A 90 6.46 11.61 19.89
C HIS A 90 7.77 11.02 19.37
N MET A 91 7.80 10.55 18.11
CA MET A 91 8.99 9.93 17.51
C MET A 91 9.92 10.97 16.88
N PRO A 92 11.26 10.77 16.95
CA PRO A 92 12.24 11.69 16.35
C PRO A 92 12.38 11.53 14.83
N PHE A 93 11.52 10.74 14.19
CA PHE A 93 11.52 10.48 12.75
C PHE A 93 10.09 10.49 12.20
N LYS A 94 9.97 10.74 10.90
CA LYS A 94 8.69 10.69 10.21
C LYS A 94 8.39 9.28 9.76
N VAL A 95 7.11 8.93 9.83
CA VAL A 95 6.59 7.65 9.36
C VAL A 95 5.80 7.91 8.09
N ASP A 96 6.37 7.49 6.96
CA ASP A 96 5.77 7.68 5.64
C ASP A 96 4.60 6.71 5.41
N GLY A 97 3.64 7.08 4.56
CA GLY A 97 2.51 6.23 4.18
C GLY A 97 1.24 6.36 5.03
N ILE A 98 1.26 7.14 6.13
CA ILE A 98 0.09 7.40 7.00
C ILE A 98 -1.06 8.01 6.20
N ASP A 99 -0.79 9.02 5.35
CA ASP A 99 -1.82 9.69 4.56
C ASP A 99 -2.40 8.79 3.45
N ALA A 100 -1.56 7.92 2.86
CA ALA A 100 -1.99 6.94 1.88
C ALA A 100 -2.90 5.89 2.52
N ALA A 101 -2.54 5.39 3.71
CA ALA A 101 -3.38 4.49 4.49
C ALA A 101 -4.72 5.14 4.87
N GLN A 102 -4.70 6.40 5.33
CA GLN A 102 -5.92 7.14 5.64
C GLN A 102 -6.84 7.27 4.41
N THR A 103 -6.27 7.58 3.25
CA THR A 103 -7.02 7.71 2.00
C THR A 103 -7.66 6.37 1.61
N ALA A 104 -6.91 5.28 1.67
CA ALA A 104 -7.41 3.94 1.39
C ALA A 104 -8.55 3.53 2.33
N ILE A 105 -8.45 3.83 3.62
CA ILE A 105 -9.49 3.55 4.61
C ILE A 105 -10.75 4.39 4.34
N ASN A 106 -10.60 5.68 4.04
CA ASN A 106 -11.73 6.56 3.72
C ASN A 106 -12.54 6.04 2.52
N HIS A 107 -11.87 5.50 1.50
CA HIS A 107 -12.53 4.86 0.35
C HIS A 107 -13.29 3.56 0.69
N LEU A 108 -12.97 2.92 1.82
CA LEU A 108 -13.65 1.70 2.28
C LEU A 108 -14.84 1.97 3.20
N ILE A 109 -14.84 3.13 3.87
CA ILE A 109 -15.90 3.57 4.78
C ILE A 109 -16.99 4.35 4.03
N GLY A 110 -16.60 5.20 3.07
CA GLY A 110 -17.50 6.00 2.23
C GLY A 110 -18.24 5.18 1.19
#